data_AF-A0A9D1E268-F1
#
_entry.id   AF-A0A9D1E268-F1
#
_cell.length_a   1.000
_cell.length_b   1.000
_cell.length_c   1.000
_cell.angle_alpha   90.00
_cell.angle_beta   90.00
_cell.angle_gamma   90.00
#
_symmetry.space_group_name_H-M   'P 1'
#
loop_
_entity.id
_entity.type
_entity.pdbx_description
1 polymer ?
#
loop_
_entity_poly.entity_id
_entity_poly.type
_entity_poly.pdbx_seq_one_letter_code
_entity_poly.pdbx_strand_id
1 'polypeptide(L)'
;MRLLRILMFLFRLVFGVTFVLSGFFKLTDPVGTGLIVDEYLRVLHLSFLDFGSVAFGMVLSLTEFLIGIAILMCVRMRVASWAGLVMIVFFTVLTFFMALYDAVEECGCFGEAVHLTMWETFFKNVVLTICIVPIFLFRKHFKLVAPIPAEWAFLATYGVLALFCVLYSYINIPLVEYGNFRVGSNLSARLEKISGSDSFETVFIYEKDGRQEHFDLEHLPDTSWRYVSTESVYLGDERDLLFDMTLSTADGEIVTEDLINSEVPVFIFVVLEPDRLSGDYWENMDACMDTITFYGGISRAAVPVMNPVIDSIAAGHPDIGRTMVYGDSKTLVSMLRSNGGVMLIHNGIVVKKWAGWRFSPDDVGRTFRMDTEEITARETISQRLFYESSILLLFLVIIIFRYICGIIYGRKFRGLVARERLRRLKKAARKKRRANGQ
;
A
#
# COMPACT_ATOMS: atom_id res chain seq x y z
N MET A 1 39.82 -0.35 -6.45
CA MET A 1 39.13 0.94 -6.15
C MET A 1 38.02 1.34 -7.11
N ARG A 2 38.07 1.03 -8.42
CA ARG A 2 36.94 1.32 -9.35
C ARG A 2 35.79 0.33 -9.16
N LEU A 3 36.09 -0.96 -9.10
CA LEU A 3 35.10 -2.02 -8.85
C LEU A 3 34.28 -1.79 -7.58
N LEU A 4 34.93 -1.54 -6.43
CA LEU A 4 34.25 -1.24 -5.17
C LEU A 4 33.30 -0.02 -5.27
N ARG A 5 33.66 1.00 -6.05
CA ARG A 5 32.80 2.18 -6.26
C ARG A 5 31.57 1.86 -7.10
N ILE A 6 31.73 1.05 -8.13
CA ILE A 6 30.63 0.58 -8.97
C ILE A 6 29.70 -0.31 -8.14
N LEU A 7 30.26 -1.23 -7.36
CA LEU A 7 29.51 -2.11 -6.47
C LEU A 7 28.70 -1.33 -5.42
N MET A 8 29.34 -0.38 -4.72
CA MET A 8 28.62 0.49 -3.77
C MET A 8 27.56 1.36 -4.43
N PHE A 9 27.75 1.74 -5.70
CA PHE A 9 26.72 2.46 -6.45
C PHE A 9 25.53 1.55 -6.75
N LEU A 10 25.78 0.31 -7.21
CA LEU A 10 24.74 -0.66 -7.50
C LEU A 10 23.94 -1.02 -6.24
N PHE A 11 24.60 -1.34 -5.12
CA PHE A 11 23.91 -1.62 -3.85
C PHE A 11 23.05 -0.46 -3.38
N ARG A 12 23.53 0.78 -3.55
CA ARG A 12 22.74 1.96 -3.20
C ARG A 12 21.56 2.18 -4.12
N LEU A 13 21.72 1.86 -5.41
CA LEU A 13 20.66 1.98 -6.38
C LEU A 13 19.57 0.95 -6.09
N VAL A 14 19.94 -0.33 -5.93
CA VAL A 14 18.99 -1.40 -5.59
C VAL A 14 18.28 -1.08 -4.26
N PHE A 15 19.04 -0.89 -3.17
CA PHE A 15 18.44 -0.62 -1.86
C PHE A 15 17.61 0.68 -1.85
N GLY A 16 18.16 1.76 -2.40
CA GLY A 16 17.52 3.06 -2.40
C GLY A 16 16.24 3.09 -3.24
N VAL A 17 16.26 2.53 -4.46
CA VAL A 17 15.07 2.46 -5.33
C VAL A 17 14.00 1.60 -4.68
N THR A 18 14.35 0.43 -4.14
CA THR A 18 13.37 -0.45 -3.47
C THR A 18 12.70 0.26 -2.29
N PHE A 19 13.46 0.91 -1.41
CA PHE A 19 12.90 1.64 -0.26
C PHE A 19 12.06 2.87 -0.68
N VAL A 20 12.48 3.59 -1.73
CA VAL A 20 11.71 4.73 -2.26
C VAL A 20 10.37 4.27 -2.83
N LEU A 21 10.36 3.23 -3.66
CA LEU A 21 9.13 2.72 -4.27
C LEU A 21 8.21 2.10 -3.22
N SER A 22 8.76 1.28 -2.34
CA SER A 22 8.03 0.68 -1.21
C SER A 22 7.38 1.75 -0.33
N GLY A 23 8.15 2.74 0.12
CA GLY A 23 7.62 3.84 0.93
C GLY A 23 6.60 4.68 0.15
N PHE A 24 6.82 4.94 -1.13
CA PHE A 24 5.88 5.71 -1.98
C PHE A 24 4.51 5.05 -2.08
N PHE A 25 4.46 3.75 -2.40
CA PHE A 25 3.18 3.04 -2.54
C PHE A 25 2.40 2.96 -1.23
N LYS A 26 3.09 2.83 -0.09
CA LYS A 26 2.44 2.87 1.22
C LYS A 26 1.98 4.28 1.60
N LEU A 27 2.71 5.32 1.21
CA LEU A 27 2.31 6.72 1.44
C LEU A 27 1.05 7.10 0.65
N THR A 28 0.87 6.53 -0.55
CA THR A 28 -0.33 6.78 -1.36
C THR A 28 -1.59 6.11 -0.81
N ASP A 29 -1.44 5.08 0.02
CA ASP A 29 -2.51 4.32 0.66
C ASP A 29 -2.17 3.96 2.13
N PRO A 30 -2.29 4.95 3.04
CA PRO A 30 -1.94 4.76 4.44
C PRO A 30 -2.91 3.84 5.20
N VAL A 31 -4.18 3.82 4.79
CA VAL A 31 -5.21 2.99 5.44
C VAL A 31 -5.00 1.52 5.10
N GLY A 32 -4.69 1.18 3.83
CA GLY A 32 -4.30 -0.19 3.46
C GLY A 32 -3.03 -0.64 4.17
N THR A 33 -2.03 0.23 4.26
CA THR A 33 -0.83 -0.05 5.05
C THR A 33 -1.17 -0.29 6.53
N GLY A 34 -2.13 0.45 7.08
CA GLY A 34 -2.64 0.28 8.43
C GLY A 34 -3.30 -1.09 8.66
N LEU A 35 -4.10 -1.58 7.72
CA LEU A 35 -4.73 -2.91 7.79
C LEU A 35 -3.70 -4.03 7.92
N ILE A 36 -2.60 -3.93 7.17
CA ILE A 36 -1.54 -4.93 7.20
C ILE A 36 -0.75 -4.87 8.52
N VAL A 37 -0.52 -3.65 9.04
CA VAL A 37 0.08 -3.47 10.36
C VAL A 37 -0.82 -4.03 11.46
N ASP A 38 -2.14 -3.80 11.38
CA ASP A 38 -3.13 -4.33 12.31
C ASP A 38 -3.09 -5.87 12.33
N GLU A 39 -3.02 -6.50 11.16
CA GLU A 39 -2.88 -7.95 11.04
C GLU A 39 -1.60 -8.49 11.68
N TYR A 40 -0.46 -7.81 11.47
CA TYR A 40 0.78 -8.16 12.16
C TYR A 40 0.68 -8.00 13.67
N LEU A 41 0.01 -6.96 14.17
CA LEU A 41 -0.18 -6.75 15.62
C LEU A 41 -1.05 -7.86 16.23
N ARG A 42 -2.13 -8.27 15.54
CA ARG A 42 -3.00 -9.36 15.98
C ARG A 42 -2.26 -10.69 16.07
N VAL A 43 -1.48 -11.04 15.04
CA VAL A 43 -0.67 -12.28 15.02
C VAL A 43 0.40 -12.27 16.10
N LEU A 44 1.00 -11.11 16.39
CA LEU A 44 1.97 -10.96 17.48
C LEU A 44 1.33 -10.86 18.87
N HIS A 45 0.00 -10.98 18.98
CA HIS A 45 -0.77 -10.79 20.22
C HIS A 45 -0.55 -9.43 20.88
N LEU A 46 -0.34 -8.38 20.07
CA LEU A 46 -0.17 -6.98 20.49
C LEU A 46 -1.42 -6.13 20.20
N SER A 47 -2.61 -6.72 20.32
CA SER A 47 -3.89 -6.07 19.97
C SER A 47 -4.21 -4.79 20.75
N PHE A 48 -3.53 -4.55 21.88
CA PHE A 48 -3.62 -3.28 22.60
C PHE A 48 -3.10 -2.07 21.80
N LEU A 49 -2.38 -2.30 20.69
CA LEU A 49 -1.84 -1.27 19.78
C LEU A 49 -2.69 -1.05 18.52
N ASP A 50 -3.77 -1.81 18.32
CA ASP A 50 -4.58 -1.78 17.10
C ASP A 50 -5.16 -0.38 16.82
N PHE A 51 -5.45 0.39 17.87
CA PHE A 51 -5.93 1.78 17.78
C PHE A 51 -4.98 2.71 17.00
N GLY A 52 -3.69 2.35 16.91
CA GLY A 52 -2.64 3.13 16.26
C GLY A 52 -2.14 2.53 14.95
N SER A 53 -2.71 1.43 14.46
CA SER A 53 -2.21 0.67 13.30
C SER A 53 -1.95 1.55 12.06
N VAL A 54 -2.93 2.38 11.69
CA VAL A 54 -2.80 3.34 10.58
C VAL A 54 -1.68 4.35 10.83
N ALA A 55 -1.59 4.91 12.05
CA ALA A 55 -0.55 5.88 12.39
C ALA A 55 0.87 5.25 12.34
N PHE A 56 1.02 4.02 12.83
CA PHE A 56 2.26 3.26 12.72
C PHE A 56 2.60 2.98 11.25
N GLY A 57 1.62 2.60 10.44
CA GLY A 57 1.76 2.43 8.99
C GLY A 57 2.28 3.70 8.31
N MET A 58 1.69 4.86 8.60
CA MET A 58 2.14 6.15 8.06
C MET A 58 3.59 6.48 8.44
N VAL A 59 3.94 6.32 9.73
CA VAL A 59 5.29 6.62 10.23
C VAL A 59 6.33 5.69 9.62
N LEU A 60 6.02 4.39 9.54
CA LEU A 60 6.89 3.40 8.90
C LEU A 60 7.13 3.75 7.42
N SER A 61 6.07 4.08 6.70
CA SER A 61 6.11 4.44 5.27
C SER A 61 6.93 5.70 5.01
N LEU A 62 6.72 6.75 5.82
CA LEU A 62 7.50 7.99 5.74
C LEU A 62 8.98 7.74 6.02
N THR A 63 9.27 6.94 7.05
CA THR A 63 10.64 6.61 7.44
C THR A 63 11.34 5.81 6.35
N GLU A 64 10.67 4.80 5.79
CA GLU A 64 11.19 3.96 4.70
C GLU A 64 11.50 4.79 3.45
N PHE A 65 10.56 5.64 3.03
CA PHE A 65 10.73 6.55 1.90
C PHE A 65 11.94 7.48 2.10
N LEU A 66 12.05 8.12 3.27
CA LEU A 66 13.15 9.04 3.57
C LEU A 66 14.52 8.37 3.66
N ILE A 67 14.58 7.14 4.19
CA ILE A 67 15.80 6.32 4.18
C ILE A 67 16.22 6.02 2.74
N GLY A 68 15.26 5.62 1.89
CA GLY A 68 15.48 5.36 0.47
C GLY A 68 16.06 6.58 -0.25
N ILE A 69 15.43 7.74 -0.09
CA ILE A 69 15.90 9.02 -0.66
C ILE A 69 17.31 9.35 -0.16
N ALA A 70 17.56 9.25 1.15
CA ALA A 70 18.86 9.58 1.73
C ALA A 70 19.99 8.67 1.18
N ILE A 71 19.76 7.36 1.08
CA ILE A 71 20.75 6.38 0.57
C ILE A 71 20.98 6.58 -0.93
N LEU A 72 19.92 6.76 -1.70
CA LEU A 72 20.00 6.98 -3.15
C LEU A 72 20.77 8.28 -3.45
N MET A 73 20.53 9.32 -2.65
CA MET A 73 21.17 10.63 -2.80
C MET A 73 22.51 10.79 -2.10
N CYS A 74 22.95 9.80 -1.32
CA CYS A 74 24.19 9.86 -0.54
C CYS A 74 24.16 10.93 0.57
N VAL A 75 22.97 11.33 1.01
CA VAL A 75 22.77 12.34 2.04
C VAL A 75 22.80 11.66 3.40
N ARG A 76 23.56 12.23 4.35
CA ARG A 76 23.62 11.75 5.74
C ARG A 76 23.77 10.23 5.88
N MET A 77 24.64 9.63 5.06
CA MET A 77 24.83 8.18 4.98
C MET A 77 25.04 7.48 6.33
N ARG A 78 25.66 8.14 7.31
CA ARG A 78 25.84 7.55 8.64
C ARG A 78 24.52 7.25 9.35
N VAL A 79 23.54 8.15 9.28
CA VAL A 79 22.23 7.99 9.91
C VAL A 79 21.36 7.09 9.05
N ALA A 80 21.29 7.37 7.75
CA ALA A 80 20.47 6.61 6.81
C ALA A 80 20.85 5.12 6.75
N SER A 81 22.14 4.79 6.76
CA SER A 81 22.58 3.38 6.77
C SER A 81 22.35 2.67 8.11
N TRP A 82 22.38 3.39 9.23
CA TRP A 82 22.00 2.81 10.52
C TRP A 82 20.50 2.52 10.56
N ALA A 83 19.68 3.51 10.22
CA ALA A 83 18.22 3.38 10.19
C ALA A 83 17.76 2.30 9.20
N GLY A 84 18.32 2.31 7.98
CA GLY A 84 18.02 1.29 6.97
C GLY A 84 18.45 -0.13 7.37
N LEU A 85 19.59 -0.27 8.06
CA LEU A 85 20.04 -1.57 8.58
C LEU A 85 19.11 -2.09 9.68
N VAL A 86 18.75 -1.25 10.66
CA VAL A 86 17.84 -1.64 11.75
C VAL A 86 16.48 -2.05 11.19
N MET A 87 15.94 -1.24 10.27
CA MET A 87 14.64 -1.49 9.66
C MET A 87 14.64 -2.79 8.83
N ILE A 88 15.66 -3.02 7.98
CA ILE A 88 15.68 -4.25 7.19
C ILE A 88 15.90 -5.49 8.04
N VAL A 89 16.73 -5.41 9.10
CA VAL A 89 16.93 -6.55 10.01
C VAL A 89 15.63 -6.87 10.75
N PHE A 90 14.93 -5.85 11.25
CA PHE A 90 13.61 -6.01 11.88
C PHE A 90 12.62 -6.69 10.92
N PHE A 91 12.45 -6.15 9.70
CA PHE A 91 11.53 -6.75 8.73
C PHE A 91 11.97 -8.15 8.29
N THR A 92 13.27 -8.43 8.17
CA THR A 92 13.77 -9.77 7.83
C THR A 92 13.34 -10.79 8.88
N VAL A 93 13.53 -10.47 10.16
CA VAL A 93 13.14 -11.35 11.28
C VAL A 93 11.63 -11.51 11.35
N LEU A 94 10.87 -10.41 11.23
CA LEU A 94 9.41 -10.42 11.23
C LEU A 94 8.88 -11.32 10.09
N THR A 95 9.35 -11.12 8.86
CA THR A 95 8.87 -11.87 7.70
C THR A 95 9.28 -13.33 7.75
N PHE A 96 10.44 -13.65 8.33
CA PHE A 96 10.85 -15.03 8.56
C PHE A 96 9.93 -15.73 9.56
N PHE A 97 9.56 -15.06 10.64
CA PHE A 97 8.61 -15.59 11.61
C PHE A 97 7.25 -15.84 10.96
N MET A 98 6.71 -14.85 10.24
CA MET A 98 5.42 -15.00 9.55
C MET A 98 5.43 -16.15 8.53
N ALA A 99 6.52 -16.30 7.77
CA ALA A 99 6.68 -17.39 6.80
C ALA A 99 6.74 -18.80 7.43
N LEU A 100 7.24 -18.92 8.67
CA LEU A 100 7.36 -20.21 9.35
C LEU A 100 6.03 -20.72 9.92
N TYR A 101 5.17 -19.80 10.37
CA TYR A 101 3.89 -20.12 11.00
C TYR A 101 2.70 -20.01 10.05
N ASP A 102 2.97 -19.70 8.77
CA ASP A 102 1.97 -19.42 7.75
C ASP A 102 0.86 -18.48 8.24
N ALA A 103 1.28 -17.48 9.02
CA ALA A 103 0.37 -16.72 9.87
C ALA A 103 -0.37 -15.60 9.10
N VAL A 104 0.18 -15.19 7.96
CA VAL A 104 -0.37 -14.16 7.07
C VAL A 104 0.07 -14.48 5.64
N GLU A 105 -0.86 -14.40 4.69
CA GLU A 105 -0.65 -14.85 3.30
C GLU A 105 0.23 -13.88 2.49
N GLU A 106 0.12 -12.56 2.70
CA GLU A 106 0.80 -11.55 1.88
C GLU A 106 1.58 -10.48 2.67
N CYS A 107 2.77 -10.09 2.18
CA CYS A 107 3.47 -8.94 2.75
C CYS A 107 2.94 -7.62 2.18
N GLY A 108 2.58 -6.67 3.06
CA GLY A 108 2.34 -5.26 2.70
C GLY A 108 3.59 -4.47 2.37
N CYS A 109 4.63 -5.14 1.90
CA CYS A 109 5.95 -4.58 1.73
C CYS A 109 5.98 -3.46 0.68
N PHE A 110 5.13 -3.50 -0.34
CA PHE A 110 4.97 -2.42 -1.33
C PHE A 110 3.55 -1.85 -1.30
N GLY A 111 2.88 -1.91 -0.13
CA GLY A 111 1.43 -1.75 -0.07
C GLY A 111 0.74 -2.81 -0.94
N GLU A 112 -0.38 -2.44 -1.54
CA GLU A 112 -1.13 -3.30 -2.48
C GLU A 112 -0.56 -3.33 -3.91
N ALA A 113 0.50 -2.56 -4.19
CA ALA A 113 1.02 -2.45 -5.55
C ALA A 113 1.71 -3.73 -6.04
N VAL A 114 2.33 -4.48 -5.11
CA VAL A 114 3.03 -5.74 -5.41
C VAL A 114 2.77 -6.72 -4.28
N HIS A 115 1.94 -7.72 -4.57
CA HIS A 115 1.69 -8.85 -3.70
C HIS A 115 2.87 -9.81 -3.77
N LEU A 116 3.54 -10.00 -2.63
CA LEU A 116 4.64 -10.93 -2.45
C LEU A 116 4.27 -11.90 -1.33
N THR A 117 4.51 -13.18 -1.56
CA THR A 117 4.43 -14.19 -0.51
C THR A 117 5.44 -13.88 0.61
N MET A 118 5.23 -14.46 1.79
CA MET A 118 6.15 -14.26 2.92
C MET A 118 7.57 -14.77 2.61
N TRP A 119 7.71 -15.87 1.88
CA TRP A 119 9.01 -16.39 1.46
C TRP A 119 9.71 -15.47 0.45
N GLU A 120 9.02 -15.01 -0.59
CA GLU A 120 9.58 -14.05 -1.56
C GLU A 120 10.02 -12.76 -0.87
N THR A 121 9.20 -12.27 0.06
CA THR A 121 9.51 -11.11 0.87
C THR A 121 10.75 -11.32 1.72
N PHE A 122 10.88 -12.47 2.37
CA PHE A 122 12.05 -12.82 3.17
C PHE A 122 13.32 -12.81 2.29
N PHE A 123 13.29 -13.47 1.12
CA PHE A 123 14.43 -13.47 0.21
C PHE A 123 14.79 -12.07 -0.30
N LYS A 124 13.80 -11.24 -0.63
CA LYS A 124 14.01 -9.83 -0.96
C LYS A 124 14.71 -9.09 0.20
N ASN A 125 14.26 -9.29 1.43
CA ASN A 125 14.85 -8.67 2.62
C ASN A 125 16.30 -9.14 2.86
N VAL A 126 16.61 -10.41 2.58
CA VAL A 126 17.98 -10.94 2.61
C VAL A 126 18.86 -10.24 1.56
N VAL A 127 18.38 -10.09 0.32
CA VAL A 127 19.11 -9.37 -0.75
C VAL A 127 19.35 -7.90 -0.36
N LEU A 128 18.36 -7.23 0.21
CA LEU A 128 18.49 -5.86 0.71
C LEU A 128 19.47 -5.77 1.88
N THR A 129 19.51 -6.79 2.75
CA THR A 129 20.51 -6.91 3.82
C THR A 129 21.93 -7.00 3.26
N ILE A 130 22.14 -7.81 2.21
CA ILE A 130 23.43 -7.91 1.50
C ILE A 130 23.83 -6.57 0.87
N CYS A 131 22.88 -5.76 0.42
CA CYS A 131 23.15 -4.42 -0.12
C CYS A 131 23.53 -3.41 0.97
N ILE A 132 22.79 -3.38 2.10
CA ILE A 132 22.96 -2.35 3.13
C ILE A 132 24.16 -2.60 4.04
N VAL A 133 24.56 -3.86 4.28
CA VAL A 133 25.68 -4.17 5.18
C VAL A 133 27.00 -3.55 4.68
N PRO A 134 27.42 -3.71 3.41
CA PRO A 134 28.59 -3.03 2.87
C PRO A 134 28.45 -1.50 2.93
N ILE A 135 27.28 -0.97 2.59
CA ILE A 135 26.99 0.47 2.66
C ILE A 135 27.22 0.98 4.09
N PHE A 136 26.73 0.25 5.09
CA PHE A 136 26.89 0.53 6.50
C PHE A 136 28.36 0.47 6.93
N LEU A 137 29.11 -0.57 6.56
CA LEU A 137 30.53 -0.69 6.90
C LEU A 137 31.36 0.44 6.30
N PHE A 138 31.10 0.79 5.04
CA PHE A 138 31.78 1.88 4.34
C PHE A 138 31.15 3.26 4.54
N ARG A 139 30.16 3.41 5.43
CA ARG A 139 29.39 4.67 5.64
C ARG A 139 30.26 5.92 5.87
N LYS A 140 31.44 5.76 6.48
CA LYS A 140 32.39 6.86 6.75
C LYS A 140 33.18 7.33 5.51
N HIS A 141 33.21 6.56 4.44
CA HIS A 141 33.94 6.85 3.21
C HIS A 141 33.12 7.65 2.18
N PHE A 142 31.80 7.73 2.36
CA PHE A 142 30.95 8.57 1.53
C PHE A 142 31.22 10.05 1.83
N LYS A 143 31.44 10.81 0.76
CA LYS A 143 31.64 12.25 0.83
C LYS A 143 30.29 12.95 0.87
N LEU A 144 30.21 14.05 1.62
CA LEU A 144 29.05 14.92 1.58
C LEU A 144 28.82 15.42 0.16
N VAL A 145 27.56 15.38 -0.27
CA VAL A 145 27.16 15.78 -1.63
C VAL A 145 26.91 17.30 -1.67
N ALA A 146 26.44 17.84 -0.56
CA ALA A 146 26.19 19.27 -0.37
C ALA A 146 26.59 19.70 1.06
N PRO A 147 26.64 21.02 1.35
CA PRO A 147 26.76 21.53 2.70
C PRO A 147 25.62 21.01 3.57
N ILE A 148 25.91 20.86 4.86
CA ILE A 148 24.97 20.34 5.85
C ILE A 148 23.56 20.99 5.78
N PRO A 149 23.41 22.32 5.67
CA PRO A 149 22.08 22.94 5.58
C PRO A 149 21.32 22.56 4.31
N ALA A 150 22.02 22.42 3.17
CA ALA A 150 21.40 22.06 1.89
C ALA A 150 20.95 20.59 1.87
N GLU A 151 21.72 19.69 2.49
CA GLU A 151 21.33 18.28 2.68
C GLU A 151 20.04 18.17 3.52
N TRP A 152 19.94 18.92 4.61
CA TRP A 152 18.73 18.96 5.45
C TRP A 152 17.54 19.59 4.76
N ALA A 153 17.74 20.74 4.09
CA ALA A 153 16.67 21.40 3.35
C ALA A 153 16.08 20.46 2.29
N PHE A 154 16.92 19.74 1.56
CA PHE A 154 16.48 18.76 0.57
C PHE A 154 15.70 17.60 1.18
N LEU A 155 16.23 16.98 2.26
CA LEU A 155 15.53 15.89 2.94
C LEU A 155 14.20 16.37 3.54
N ALA A 156 14.17 17.59 4.07
CA ALA A 156 12.95 18.22 4.58
C ALA A 156 11.92 18.47 3.48
N THR A 157 12.32 18.90 2.28
CA THR A 157 11.40 19.03 1.14
C THR A 157 10.72 17.70 0.83
N TYR A 158 11.48 16.60 0.73
CA TYR A 158 10.89 15.27 0.51
C TYR A 158 10.04 14.80 1.68
N GLY A 159 10.43 15.12 2.92
CA GLY A 159 9.64 14.81 4.11
C GLY A 159 8.30 15.54 4.12
N VAL A 160 8.28 16.83 3.77
CA VAL A 160 7.05 17.62 3.68
C VAL A 160 6.17 17.13 2.54
N LEU A 161 6.73 16.80 1.37
CA LEU A 161 5.97 16.24 0.25
C LEU A 161 5.37 14.87 0.59
N ALA A 162 6.15 13.98 1.22
CA ALA A 162 5.67 12.67 1.66
C ALA A 162 4.59 12.80 2.76
N LEU A 163 4.77 13.74 3.70
CA LEU A 163 3.79 14.04 4.74
C LEU A 163 2.49 14.60 4.14
N PHE A 164 2.59 15.52 3.17
CA PHE A 164 1.43 16.02 2.46
C PHE A 164 0.70 14.91 1.72
N CYS A 165 1.44 14.04 1.01
CA CYS A 165 0.87 12.89 0.29
C CYS A 165 0.08 11.97 1.23
N VAL A 166 0.69 11.56 2.35
CA VAL A 166 0.05 10.62 3.27
C VAL A 166 -1.15 11.23 3.99
N LEU A 167 -1.08 12.50 4.39
CA LEU A 167 -2.21 13.19 5.02
C LEU A 167 -3.35 13.41 4.02
N TYR A 168 -3.01 13.75 2.77
CA TYR A 168 -4.02 13.89 1.72
C TYR A 168 -4.72 12.56 1.45
N SER A 169 -3.97 11.47 1.27
CA SER A 169 -4.51 10.11 1.07
C SER A 169 -5.24 9.54 2.27
N TYR A 170 -4.99 10.05 3.48
CA TYR A 170 -5.73 9.65 4.68
C TYR A 170 -7.06 10.39 4.83
N ILE A 171 -7.08 11.69 4.51
CA ILE A 171 -8.30 12.53 4.61
C ILE A 171 -9.22 12.31 3.40
N ASN A 172 -8.66 11.94 2.26
CA ASN A 172 -9.39 11.64 1.03
C ASN A 172 -9.34 10.14 0.75
N ILE A 173 -9.93 9.73 -0.37
CA ILE A 173 -9.64 8.41 -0.93
C ILE A 173 -8.17 8.36 -1.36
N PRO A 174 -7.50 7.21 -1.19
CA PRO A 174 -6.14 7.01 -1.67
C PRO A 174 -5.93 7.55 -3.08
N LEU A 175 -4.86 8.32 -3.27
CA LEU A 175 -4.46 8.87 -4.57
C LEU A 175 -4.28 7.77 -5.62
N VAL A 176 -3.83 6.60 -5.17
CA VAL A 176 -3.64 5.40 -5.99
C VAL A 176 -4.09 4.21 -5.17
N GLU A 177 -4.94 3.38 -5.76
CA GLU A 177 -5.48 2.17 -5.16
C GLU A 177 -5.13 0.99 -6.06
N TYR A 178 -4.54 -0.06 -5.46
CA TYR A 178 -4.14 -1.28 -6.18
C TYR A 178 -4.97 -2.50 -5.75
N GLY A 179 -5.73 -2.39 -4.66
CA GLY A 179 -6.61 -3.44 -4.18
C GLY A 179 -7.76 -3.77 -5.13
N ASN A 180 -8.53 -4.77 -4.72
CA ASN A 180 -9.56 -5.40 -5.54
C ASN A 180 -10.71 -4.45 -5.92
N PHE A 181 -10.96 -3.42 -5.11
CA PHE A 181 -12.05 -2.47 -5.30
C PHE A 181 -11.64 -1.20 -6.06
N ARG A 182 -10.45 -1.13 -6.67
CA ARG A 182 -10.00 0.06 -7.41
C ARG A 182 -10.98 0.49 -8.51
N VAL A 183 -11.00 1.77 -8.84
CA VAL A 183 -11.84 2.30 -9.94
C VAL A 183 -11.50 1.60 -11.27
N GLY A 184 -12.54 1.14 -11.96
CA GLY A 184 -12.45 0.34 -13.19
C GLY A 184 -12.31 -1.16 -12.95
N SER A 185 -12.34 -1.66 -11.71
CA SER A 185 -12.41 -3.10 -11.47
C SER A 185 -13.81 -3.64 -11.77
N ASN A 186 -13.86 -4.78 -12.46
CA ASN A 186 -15.10 -5.52 -12.67
C ASN A 186 -15.27 -6.53 -11.52
N LEU A 187 -16.16 -6.22 -10.59
CA LEU A 187 -16.48 -7.02 -9.43
C LEU A 187 -17.32 -8.24 -9.81
N SER A 188 -18.25 -8.13 -10.76
CA SER A 188 -19.05 -9.26 -11.25
C SER A 188 -18.17 -10.38 -11.77
N ALA A 189 -17.25 -10.06 -12.68
CA ALA A 189 -16.34 -11.03 -13.28
C ALA A 189 -15.38 -11.64 -12.25
N ARG A 190 -15.02 -10.90 -11.21
CA ARG A 190 -14.21 -11.42 -10.10
C ARG A 190 -14.99 -12.39 -9.23
N LEU A 191 -16.22 -12.03 -8.88
CA LEU A 191 -17.10 -12.88 -8.08
C LEU A 191 -17.46 -14.16 -8.85
N GLU A 192 -17.80 -14.05 -10.13
CA GLU A 192 -18.07 -15.22 -11.00
C GLU A 192 -16.87 -16.18 -11.06
N LYS A 193 -15.64 -15.65 -11.09
CA LYS A 193 -14.42 -16.46 -11.09
C LYS A 193 -14.24 -17.26 -9.79
N ILE A 194 -14.73 -16.76 -8.66
CA ILE A 194 -14.54 -17.37 -7.34
C ILE A 194 -15.76 -18.19 -6.91
N SER A 195 -16.92 -17.90 -7.46
CA SER A 195 -18.19 -18.57 -7.12
C SER A 195 -18.65 -19.57 -8.20
N GLY A 196 -18.03 -19.55 -9.38
CA GLY A 196 -18.37 -20.44 -10.49
C GLY A 196 -18.05 -21.90 -10.20
N SER A 197 -19.00 -22.80 -10.46
CA SER A 197 -18.85 -24.25 -10.26
C SER A 197 -17.65 -24.84 -11.00
N ASP A 198 -17.33 -24.28 -12.16
CA ASP A 198 -16.22 -24.73 -13.02
C ASP A 198 -14.85 -24.28 -12.50
N SER A 199 -14.81 -23.46 -11.45
CA SER A 199 -13.58 -22.94 -10.87
C SER A 199 -13.02 -23.82 -9.76
N PHE A 200 -13.75 -24.87 -9.35
CA PHE A 200 -13.30 -25.84 -8.35
C PHE A 200 -13.35 -27.25 -8.93
N GLU A 201 -12.26 -27.99 -8.76
CA GLU A 201 -12.22 -29.43 -9.05
C GLU A 201 -12.35 -30.21 -7.75
N THR A 202 -13.18 -31.26 -7.77
CA THR A 202 -13.30 -32.17 -6.64
C THR A 202 -12.21 -33.22 -6.76
N VAL A 203 -11.23 -33.19 -5.86
CA VAL A 203 -10.16 -34.19 -5.79
C VAL A 203 -10.39 -35.13 -4.60
N PHE A 204 -10.04 -36.39 -4.78
CA PHE A 204 -10.11 -37.43 -3.77
C PHE A 204 -8.72 -37.75 -3.26
N ILE A 205 -8.53 -37.65 -1.95
CA ILE A 205 -7.26 -37.94 -1.29
C ILE A 205 -7.25 -39.41 -0.88
N TYR A 206 -6.25 -40.13 -1.38
CA TYR A 206 -6.03 -41.54 -1.06
C TYR A 206 -4.64 -41.73 -0.45
N GLU A 207 -4.54 -42.64 0.52
CA GLU A 207 -3.31 -42.96 1.24
C GLU A 207 -2.83 -44.38 0.92
N LYS A 208 -1.53 -44.51 0.64
CA LYS A 208 -0.85 -45.80 0.52
C LYS A 208 0.56 -45.71 1.10
N ASP A 209 0.91 -46.66 1.96
CA ASP A 209 2.22 -46.75 2.62
C ASP A 209 2.67 -45.45 3.31
N GLY A 210 1.71 -44.70 3.89
CA GLY A 210 1.95 -43.43 4.59
C GLY A 210 2.17 -42.22 3.67
N ARG A 211 1.94 -42.34 2.36
CA ARG A 211 1.92 -41.23 1.39
C ARG A 211 0.49 -40.97 0.93
N GLN A 212 0.11 -39.70 0.93
CA GLN A 212 -1.18 -39.21 0.40
C GLN A 212 -0.98 -38.64 -1.00
N GLU A 213 -1.87 -39.01 -1.93
CA GLU A 213 -1.93 -38.47 -3.29
C GLU A 213 -3.37 -38.10 -3.67
N HIS A 214 -3.51 -37.13 -4.58
CA HIS A 214 -4.78 -36.58 -5.03
C HIS A 214 -5.18 -37.23 -6.36
N PHE A 215 -6.44 -37.63 -6.47
CA PHE A 215 -7.01 -38.27 -7.65
C PHE A 215 -8.32 -37.62 -8.06
N ASP A 216 -8.51 -37.42 -9.36
CA ASP A 216 -9.78 -36.89 -9.90
C ASP A 216 -10.81 -38.02 -10.01
N LEU A 217 -12.09 -37.66 -10.13
CA LEU A 217 -13.18 -38.64 -10.25
C LEU A 217 -12.99 -39.63 -11.42
N GLU A 218 -12.36 -39.17 -12.51
CA GLU A 218 -12.10 -39.98 -13.70
C GLU A 218 -10.87 -40.89 -13.57
N HIS A 219 -9.97 -40.60 -12.61
CA HIS A 219 -8.68 -41.28 -12.45
C HIS A 219 -8.49 -41.85 -11.04
N LEU A 220 -9.53 -42.45 -10.46
CA LEU A 220 -9.46 -43.06 -9.13
C LEU A 220 -8.42 -44.20 -9.06
N PRO A 221 -7.71 -44.34 -7.93
CA PRO A 221 -6.68 -45.36 -7.75
C PRO A 221 -7.28 -46.76 -7.55
N ASP A 222 -6.44 -47.79 -7.66
CA ASP A 222 -6.86 -49.17 -7.43
C ASP A 222 -7.15 -49.46 -5.95
N THR A 223 -7.68 -50.66 -5.67
CA THR A 223 -8.09 -51.08 -4.31
C THR A 223 -6.94 -51.17 -3.29
N SER A 224 -5.69 -50.94 -3.72
CA SER A 224 -4.53 -50.94 -2.83
C SER A 224 -4.36 -49.63 -2.06
N TRP A 225 -5.13 -48.60 -2.40
CA TRP A 225 -5.15 -47.31 -1.74
C TRP A 225 -6.37 -47.18 -0.82
N ARG A 226 -6.20 -46.48 0.32
CA ARG A 226 -7.28 -46.20 1.26
C ARG A 226 -7.77 -44.77 1.07
N TYR A 227 -9.07 -44.60 0.82
CA TYR A 227 -9.70 -43.29 0.81
C TYR A 227 -9.55 -42.59 2.17
N VAL A 228 -9.17 -41.31 2.14
CA VAL A 228 -9.00 -40.47 3.34
C VAL A 228 -10.08 -39.40 3.39
N SER A 229 -10.12 -38.53 2.39
CA SER A 229 -11.01 -37.36 2.32
C SER A 229 -11.25 -36.93 0.88
N THR A 230 -12.27 -36.10 0.69
CA THR A 230 -12.55 -35.40 -0.57
C THR A 230 -12.37 -33.91 -0.28
N GLU A 231 -11.63 -33.22 -1.15
CA GLU A 231 -11.37 -31.80 -1.04
C GLU A 231 -11.74 -31.11 -2.37
N SER A 232 -12.25 -29.89 -2.28
CA SER A 232 -12.48 -29.05 -3.45
C SER A 232 -11.27 -28.13 -3.62
N VAL A 233 -10.53 -28.32 -4.71
CA VAL A 233 -9.35 -27.52 -5.05
C VAL A 233 -9.76 -26.45 -6.05
N TYR A 234 -9.46 -25.19 -5.74
CA TYR A 234 -9.67 -24.08 -6.66
C TYR A 234 -8.67 -24.19 -7.83
N LEU A 235 -9.18 -24.15 -9.05
CA LEU A 235 -8.41 -24.30 -10.30
C LEU A 235 -7.75 -22.98 -10.75
N GLY A 236 -8.15 -21.85 -10.17
CA GLY A 236 -7.61 -20.54 -10.47
C GLY A 236 -6.34 -20.19 -9.68
N ASP A 237 -5.96 -18.91 -9.70
CA ASP A 237 -4.86 -18.41 -8.88
C ASP A 237 -5.39 -18.24 -7.45
N GLU A 238 -4.85 -18.92 -6.44
CA GLU A 238 -5.33 -18.83 -5.04
C GLU A 238 -5.46 -17.38 -4.55
N ARG A 239 -4.70 -16.43 -5.11
CA ARG A 239 -4.84 -14.99 -4.84
C ARG A 239 -6.19 -14.40 -5.23
N ASP A 240 -6.93 -15.03 -6.12
CA ASP A 240 -8.30 -14.63 -6.43
C ASP A 240 -9.22 -14.81 -5.22
N LEU A 241 -8.99 -15.86 -4.40
CA LEU A 241 -9.78 -16.14 -3.18
C LEU A 241 -9.61 -15.07 -2.09
N LEU A 242 -8.57 -14.22 -2.20
CA LEU A 242 -8.39 -13.05 -1.33
C LEU A 242 -9.45 -11.96 -1.56
N PHE A 243 -10.18 -12.04 -2.67
CA PHE A 243 -11.32 -11.17 -2.88
C PHE A 243 -12.55 -11.73 -2.16
N ASP A 244 -12.92 -11.08 -1.07
CA ASP A 244 -14.20 -11.27 -0.40
C ASP A 244 -15.01 -9.98 -0.47
N MET A 245 -16.22 -10.07 -1.03
CA MET A 245 -17.24 -9.04 -0.92
C MET A 245 -18.56 -9.69 -0.52
N THR A 246 -18.77 -9.83 0.78
CA THR A 246 -20.04 -10.36 1.31
C THR A 246 -20.80 -9.24 2.01
N LEU A 247 -21.97 -8.87 1.45
CA LEU A 247 -22.92 -7.94 2.02
C LEU A 247 -24.23 -8.67 2.27
N SER A 248 -24.75 -8.57 3.49
CA SER A 248 -26.01 -9.20 3.88
C SER A 248 -27.02 -8.22 4.47
N THR A 249 -28.30 -8.54 4.41
CA THR A 249 -29.35 -7.78 5.11
C THR A 249 -29.35 -8.10 6.60
N ALA A 250 -30.15 -7.36 7.38
CA ALA A 250 -30.36 -7.65 8.80
C ALA A 250 -30.89 -9.08 9.05
N ASP A 251 -31.63 -9.65 8.08
CA ASP A 251 -32.19 -10.99 8.15
C ASP A 251 -31.18 -12.09 7.74
N GLY A 252 -29.97 -11.70 7.35
CA GLY A 252 -28.89 -12.62 6.95
C GLY A 252 -28.91 -13.04 5.48
N GLU A 253 -29.79 -12.45 4.67
CA GLU A 253 -29.83 -12.69 3.22
C GLU A 253 -28.62 -12.00 2.55
N ILE A 254 -27.82 -12.74 1.78
CA ILE A 254 -26.68 -12.20 1.03
C ILE A 254 -27.21 -11.49 -0.21
N VAL A 255 -26.92 -10.21 -0.35
CA VAL A 255 -27.40 -9.33 -1.44
C VAL A 255 -26.28 -8.83 -2.34
N THR A 256 -25.05 -9.33 -2.17
CA THR A 256 -23.88 -8.87 -2.94
C THR A 256 -24.12 -8.94 -4.45
N GLU A 257 -24.52 -10.09 -4.98
CA GLU A 257 -24.66 -10.31 -6.42
C GLU A 257 -25.71 -9.38 -7.03
N ASP A 258 -26.85 -9.22 -6.35
CA ASP A 258 -27.94 -8.34 -6.78
C ASP A 258 -27.50 -6.88 -6.87
N LEU A 259 -26.67 -6.43 -5.93
CA LEU A 259 -26.14 -5.07 -5.91
C LEU A 259 -25.06 -4.86 -6.98
N ILE A 260 -24.18 -5.84 -7.18
CA ILE A 260 -23.08 -5.72 -8.15
C ILE A 260 -23.61 -5.80 -9.58
N ASN A 261 -24.51 -6.75 -9.86
CA ASN A 261 -25.03 -7.04 -11.20
C ASN A 261 -26.22 -6.16 -11.59
N SER A 262 -26.54 -5.14 -10.79
CA SER A 262 -27.64 -4.23 -11.09
C SER A 262 -27.40 -3.46 -12.40
N GLU A 263 -28.45 -3.39 -13.23
CA GLU A 263 -28.47 -2.58 -14.46
C GLU A 263 -28.58 -1.07 -14.18
N VAL A 264 -28.90 -0.69 -12.93
CA VAL A 264 -28.98 0.71 -12.51
C VAL A 264 -27.79 1.08 -11.62
N PRO A 265 -27.39 2.37 -11.55
CA PRO A 265 -26.28 2.78 -10.71
C PRO A 265 -26.54 2.51 -9.22
N VAL A 266 -25.59 1.82 -8.56
CA VAL A 266 -25.65 1.46 -7.14
C VAL A 266 -24.62 2.26 -6.35
N PHE A 267 -25.08 3.01 -5.36
CA PHE A 267 -24.27 3.79 -4.44
C PHE A 267 -24.20 3.09 -3.09
N ILE A 268 -23.01 2.63 -2.72
CA ILE A 268 -22.74 2.00 -1.42
C ILE A 268 -22.04 3.02 -0.54
N PHE A 269 -22.75 3.53 0.48
CA PHE A 269 -22.18 4.35 1.53
C PHE A 269 -21.50 3.44 2.54
N VAL A 270 -20.20 3.59 2.76
CA VAL A 270 -19.45 2.75 3.69
C VAL A 270 -19.25 3.49 5.00
N VAL A 271 -19.89 3.02 6.07
CA VAL A 271 -19.81 3.61 7.41
C VAL A 271 -19.16 2.61 8.35
N LEU A 272 -17.92 2.89 8.73
CA LEU A 272 -17.09 2.01 9.56
C LEU A 272 -17.28 2.28 11.06
N GLU A 273 -17.23 3.56 11.43
CA GLU A 273 -17.34 4.04 12.81
C GLU A 273 -18.46 5.09 12.86
N PRO A 274 -19.73 4.67 12.99
CA PRO A 274 -20.89 5.56 12.93
C PRO A 274 -20.90 6.62 14.03
N ASP A 275 -20.34 6.31 15.20
CA ASP A 275 -20.19 7.20 16.35
C ASP A 275 -19.23 8.38 16.11
N ARG A 276 -18.34 8.26 15.10
CA ARG A 276 -17.40 9.33 14.71
C ARG A 276 -17.96 10.28 13.65
N LEU A 277 -19.15 10.01 13.13
CA LEU A 277 -19.79 10.83 12.10
C LEU A 277 -20.74 11.85 12.73
N SER A 278 -20.73 13.08 12.22
CA SER A 278 -21.57 14.18 12.73
C SER A 278 -23.03 14.04 12.28
N GLY A 279 -23.95 14.75 12.94
CA GLY A 279 -25.35 14.84 12.49
C GLY A 279 -25.46 15.34 11.05
N ASP A 280 -24.70 16.38 10.70
CA ASP A 280 -24.63 16.93 9.33
C ASP A 280 -24.27 15.87 8.26
N TYR A 281 -23.47 14.87 8.62
CA TYR A 281 -23.14 13.78 7.70
C TYR A 281 -24.37 12.94 7.38
N TRP A 282 -25.13 12.56 8.41
CA TRP A 282 -26.33 11.74 8.27
C TRP A 282 -27.43 12.47 7.52
N GLU A 283 -27.64 13.76 7.80
CA GLU A 283 -28.57 14.61 7.04
C GLU A 283 -28.18 14.72 5.56
N ASN A 284 -26.89 14.89 5.27
CA ASN A 284 -26.40 14.93 3.89
C ASN A 284 -26.53 13.57 3.19
N MET A 285 -26.31 12.46 3.91
CA MET A 285 -26.48 11.11 3.39
C MET A 285 -27.95 10.84 3.01
N ASP A 286 -28.90 11.21 3.87
CA ASP A 286 -30.34 11.14 3.55
C ASP A 286 -30.66 11.91 2.27
N ALA A 287 -30.22 13.17 2.19
CA ALA A 287 -30.47 14.01 1.01
C ALA A 287 -29.85 13.41 -0.27
N CYS A 288 -28.67 12.78 -0.16
CA CYS A 288 -28.05 12.08 -1.28
C CYS A 288 -28.87 10.85 -1.69
N MET A 289 -29.34 10.04 -0.74
CA MET A 289 -30.12 8.83 -0.99
C MET A 289 -31.48 9.14 -1.64
N ASP A 290 -32.15 10.21 -1.18
CA ASP A 290 -33.37 10.72 -1.81
C ASP A 290 -33.12 11.13 -3.26
N THR A 291 -31.99 11.82 -3.50
CA THR A 291 -31.61 12.26 -4.84
C THR A 291 -31.24 11.09 -5.75
N ILE A 292 -30.56 10.06 -5.23
CA ILE A 292 -30.23 8.83 -5.97
C ILE A 292 -31.52 8.11 -6.38
N THR A 293 -32.47 7.99 -5.45
CA THR A 293 -33.77 7.35 -5.69
C THR A 293 -34.57 8.15 -6.72
N PHE A 294 -34.56 9.48 -6.65
CA PHE A 294 -35.20 10.36 -7.62
C PHE A 294 -34.68 10.14 -9.06
N TYR A 295 -33.38 9.88 -9.22
CA TYR A 295 -32.78 9.56 -10.51
C TYR A 295 -32.88 8.08 -10.91
N GLY A 296 -33.50 7.23 -10.06
CA GLY A 296 -33.72 5.80 -10.34
C GLY A 296 -32.54 4.89 -10.02
N GLY A 297 -31.57 5.34 -9.22
CA GLY A 297 -30.49 4.49 -8.71
C GLY A 297 -30.85 3.76 -7.42
N ILE A 298 -29.94 2.89 -7.00
CA ILE A 298 -30.04 2.18 -5.72
C ILE A 298 -29.01 2.78 -4.76
N SER A 299 -29.41 3.00 -3.51
CA SER A 299 -28.48 3.34 -2.42
C SER A 299 -28.55 2.33 -1.28
N ARG A 300 -27.39 2.00 -0.71
CA ARG A 300 -27.25 1.15 0.47
C ARG A 300 -26.26 1.71 1.46
N ALA A 301 -26.53 1.52 2.75
CA ALA A 301 -25.61 1.86 3.84
C ALA A 301 -24.88 0.60 4.31
N ALA A 302 -23.64 0.41 3.87
CA ALA A 302 -22.81 -0.72 4.27
C ALA A 302 -22.10 -0.44 5.60
N VAL A 303 -22.34 -1.32 6.57
CA VAL A 303 -21.90 -1.14 7.97
C VAL A 303 -21.29 -2.42 8.53
N PRO A 304 -20.31 -2.34 9.45
CA PRO A 304 -19.80 -3.52 10.14
C PRO A 304 -20.89 -4.31 10.85
N VAL A 305 -20.78 -5.63 10.78
CA VAL A 305 -21.58 -6.56 11.58
C VAL A 305 -21.44 -6.24 13.08
N MET A 306 -22.54 -6.30 13.83
CA MET A 306 -22.59 -6.11 15.30
C MET A 306 -22.13 -4.74 15.83
N ASN A 307 -22.61 -3.64 15.23
CA ASN A 307 -22.40 -2.31 15.83
C ASN A 307 -23.69 -1.79 16.51
N PRO A 308 -23.76 -1.73 17.86
CA PRO A 308 -24.97 -1.37 18.60
C PRO A 308 -25.39 0.09 18.42
N VAL A 309 -24.50 0.96 17.93
CA VAL A 309 -24.80 2.37 17.67
C VAL A 309 -25.76 2.51 16.48
N ILE A 310 -25.73 1.53 15.57
CA ILE A 310 -26.48 1.57 14.31
C ILE A 310 -27.99 1.56 14.56
N ASP A 311 -28.47 0.83 15.57
CA ASP A 311 -29.90 0.80 15.89
C ASP A 311 -30.43 2.19 16.25
N SER A 312 -29.64 2.99 16.97
CA SER A 312 -30.00 4.36 17.33
C SER A 312 -30.03 5.29 16.12
N ILE A 313 -29.13 5.08 15.16
CA ILE A 313 -29.06 5.86 13.91
C ILE A 313 -30.21 5.47 12.98
N ALA A 314 -30.49 4.18 12.85
CA ALA A 314 -31.63 3.67 12.10
C ALA A 314 -32.96 4.20 12.66
N ALA A 315 -33.06 4.42 13.98
CA ALA A 315 -34.23 5.04 14.59
C ALA A 315 -34.34 6.55 14.26
N GLY A 316 -33.22 7.27 14.16
CA GLY A 316 -33.18 8.68 13.76
C GLY A 316 -33.37 8.92 12.27
N HIS A 317 -32.93 7.96 11.45
CA HIS A 317 -32.96 8.00 9.98
C HIS A 317 -33.57 6.69 9.42
N PRO A 318 -34.91 6.56 9.42
CA PRO A 318 -35.59 5.30 9.09
C PRO A 318 -35.27 4.77 7.69
N ASP A 319 -35.04 5.66 6.71
CA ASP A 319 -34.76 5.26 5.33
C ASP A 319 -33.34 4.73 5.15
N ILE A 320 -32.36 5.28 5.90
CA ILE A 320 -31.03 4.68 6.03
C ILE A 320 -31.16 3.31 6.69
N GLY A 321 -31.88 3.22 7.81
CA GLY A 321 -32.09 1.97 8.55
C GLY A 321 -32.63 0.83 7.68
N ARG A 322 -33.61 1.11 6.80
CA ARG A 322 -34.21 0.12 5.89
C ARG A 322 -33.29 -0.35 4.76
N THR A 323 -32.26 0.42 4.46
CA THR A 323 -31.34 0.15 3.33
C THR A 323 -29.94 -0.24 3.81
N MET A 324 -29.80 -0.54 5.10
CA MET A 324 -28.55 -1.04 5.68
C MET A 324 -28.24 -2.44 5.19
N VAL A 325 -26.96 -2.65 4.91
CA VAL A 325 -26.36 -3.96 4.64
C VAL A 325 -25.13 -4.13 5.51
N TYR A 326 -24.89 -5.33 5.97
CA TYR A 326 -23.83 -5.67 6.90
C TYR A 326 -22.71 -6.39 6.17
N GLY A 327 -21.46 -6.09 6.53
CA GLY A 327 -20.29 -6.73 5.97
C GLY A 327 -19.16 -6.83 6.99
N ASP A 328 -18.14 -7.64 6.66
CA ASP A 328 -16.93 -7.68 7.47
C ASP A 328 -16.21 -6.32 7.46
N SER A 329 -15.64 -5.95 8.62
CA SER A 329 -14.98 -4.65 8.77
C SER A 329 -13.79 -4.50 7.84
N LYS A 330 -12.96 -5.53 7.65
CA LYS A 330 -11.79 -5.45 6.75
C LYS A 330 -12.25 -5.29 5.31
N THR A 331 -13.30 -5.99 4.90
CA THR A 331 -13.90 -5.87 3.56
C THR A 331 -14.40 -4.45 3.30
N LEU A 332 -15.17 -3.88 4.24
CA LEU A 332 -15.68 -2.51 4.11
C LEU A 332 -14.55 -1.47 4.07
N VAL A 333 -13.53 -1.61 4.92
CA VAL A 333 -12.35 -0.72 4.87
C VAL A 333 -11.63 -0.86 3.52
N SER A 334 -11.52 -2.08 2.97
CA SER A 334 -10.91 -2.33 1.66
C SER A 334 -11.74 -1.78 0.50
N MET A 335 -13.06 -1.71 0.63
CA MET A 335 -13.93 -1.12 -0.40
C MET A 335 -13.69 0.37 -0.59
N LEU A 336 -13.37 1.13 0.46
CA LEU A 336 -13.38 2.59 0.36
C LEU A 336 -12.24 3.33 1.05
N ARG A 337 -11.60 2.72 2.06
CA ARG A 337 -10.51 3.33 2.86
C ARG A 337 -10.91 4.60 3.62
N SER A 338 -12.19 4.91 3.69
CA SER A 338 -12.73 6.13 4.30
C SER A 338 -13.95 5.79 5.14
N ASN A 339 -14.11 6.44 6.29
CA ASN A 339 -15.31 6.33 7.11
C ASN A 339 -16.36 7.34 6.63
N GLY A 340 -17.51 6.84 6.16
CA GLY A 340 -18.63 7.64 5.67
C GLY A 340 -18.50 8.09 4.21
N GLY A 341 -17.63 7.48 3.41
CA GLY A 341 -17.60 7.82 1.99
C GLY A 341 -18.53 6.94 1.15
N VAL A 342 -18.47 7.08 -0.18
CA VAL A 342 -19.38 6.41 -1.12
C VAL A 342 -18.61 5.75 -2.26
N MET A 343 -18.98 4.51 -2.59
CA MET A 343 -18.55 3.81 -3.79
C MET A 343 -19.73 3.67 -4.76
N LEU A 344 -19.51 4.05 -6.02
CA LEU A 344 -20.47 3.83 -7.11
C LEU A 344 -20.08 2.61 -7.92
N ILE A 345 -21.06 1.72 -8.10
CA ILE A 345 -20.98 0.53 -8.94
C ILE A 345 -22.04 0.65 -10.03
N HIS A 346 -21.70 0.26 -11.27
CA HIS A 346 -22.66 0.16 -12.36
C HIS A 346 -22.25 -0.98 -13.29
N ASN A 347 -23.18 -1.90 -13.62
CA ASN A 347 -22.91 -3.07 -14.45
C ASN A 347 -21.68 -3.87 -13.98
N GLY A 348 -21.57 -4.11 -12.68
CA GLY A 348 -20.45 -4.84 -12.09
C GLY A 348 -19.15 -4.05 -11.93
N ILE A 349 -19.04 -2.84 -12.46
CA ILE A 349 -17.79 -2.08 -12.49
C ILE A 349 -17.79 -1.00 -11.41
N VAL A 350 -16.68 -0.88 -10.66
CA VAL A 350 -16.47 0.26 -9.77
C VAL A 350 -16.22 1.52 -10.61
N VAL A 351 -17.21 2.42 -10.66
CA VAL A 351 -17.16 3.62 -11.51
C VAL A 351 -16.34 4.72 -10.85
N LYS A 352 -16.61 5.00 -9.57
CA LYS A 352 -16.01 6.11 -8.85
C LYS A 352 -16.21 5.98 -7.34
N LYS A 353 -15.36 6.67 -6.58
CA LYS A 353 -15.42 6.73 -5.13
C LYS A 353 -15.34 8.19 -4.65
N TRP A 354 -16.01 8.49 -3.54
CA TRP A 354 -15.91 9.77 -2.83
C TRP A 354 -15.60 9.59 -1.35
N ALA A 355 -14.74 10.45 -0.80
CA ALA A 355 -14.61 10.57 0.65
C ALA A 355 -15.87 11.26 1.20
N GLY A 356 -16.29 10.91 2.41
CA GLY A 356 -17.59 11.33 2.95
C GLY A 356 -17.85 12.84 2.92
N TRP A 357 -16.82 13.63 3.22
CA TRP A 357 -16.92 15.09 3.23
C TRP A 357 -16.97 15.75 1.83
N ARG A 358 -16.75 14.98 0.74
CA ARG A 358 -16.72 15.46 -0.65
C ARG A 358 -17.91 15.00 -1.48
N PHE A 359 -18.91 14.36 -0.88
CA PHE A 359 -20.07 13.85 -1.60
C PHE A 359 -21.33 14.62 -1.22
N SER A 360 -22.08 15.05 -2.24
CA SER A 360 -23.28 15.86 -2.07
C SER A 360 -24.35 15.49 -3.09
N PRO A 361 -25.61 15.92 -2.89
CA PRO A 361 -26.69 15.71 -3.86
C PRO A 361 -26.38 16.25 -5.27
N ASP A 362 -25.59 17.33 -5.36
CA ASP A 362 -25.15 17.89 -6.64
C ASP A 362 -24.24 16.92 -7.41
N ASP A 363 -23.40 16.16 -6.70
CA ASP A 363 -22.51 15.16 -7.30
C ASP A 363 -23.30 13.96 -7.82
N VAL A 364 -24.38 13.57 -7.12
CA VAL A 364 -25.34 12.57 -7.62
C VAL A 364 -25.92 13.05 -8.96
N GLY A 365 -26.51 14.24 -8.98
CA GLY A 365 -27.13 14.79 -10.19
C GLY A 365 -26.15 14.96 -11.37
N ARG A 366 -24.87 15.27 -11.10
CA ARG A 366 -23.82 15.28 -12.13
C ARG A 366 -23.49 13.89 -12.65
N THR A 367 -23.44 12.91 -11.76
CA THR A 367 -23.07 11.53 -12.11
C THR A 367 -24.12 10.89 -13.02
N PHE A 368 -25.41 11.07 -12.74
CA PHE A 368 -26.49 10.57 -13.61
C PHE A 368 -26.61 11.28 -14.96
N ARG A 369 -25.96 12.44 -15.15
CA ARG A 369 -25.94 13.17 -16.43
C ARG A 369 -24.78 12.75 -17.35
N MET A 370 -23.81 12.01 -16.81
CA MET A 370 -22.61 11.59 -17.54
C MET A 370 -22.70 10.10 -17.82
N ASP A 371 -22.01 9.66 -18.87
CA ASP A 371 -21.85 8.23 -19.13
C ASP A 371 -20.88 7.64 -18.08
N THR A 372 -21.32 6.60 -17.38
CA THR A 372 -20.51 5.89 -16.38
C THR A 372 -19.23 5.31 -16.98
N GLU A 373 -19.24 4.92 -18.25
CA GLU A 373 -18.03 4.41 -18.93
C GLU A 373 -17.01 5.55 -19.11
N GLU A 374 -17.47 6.74 -19.47
CA GLU A 374 -16.62 7.92 -19.60
C GLU A 374 -16.02 8.34 -18.24
N ILE A 375 -16.84 8.33 -17.18
CA ILE A 375 -16.36 8.62 -15.81
C ILE A 375 -15.27 7.62 -15.42
N THR A 376 -15.55 6.33 -15.58
CA THR A 376 -14.63 5.26 -15.20
C THR A 376 -13.31 5.39 -15.96
N ALA A 377 -13.37 5.53 -17.29
CA ALA A 377 -12.18 5.69 -18.12
C ALA A 377 -11.37 6.92 -17.72
N ARG A 378 -12.03 8.05 -17.48
CA ARG A 378 -11.38 9.30 -17.06
C ARG A 378 -10.68 9.15 -15.71
N GLU A 379 -11.34 8.56 -14.72
CA GLU A 379 -10.76 8.35 -13.38
C GLU A 379 -9.59 7.36 -13.43
N THR A 380 -9.73 6.22 -14.11
CA THR A 380 -8.66 5.24 -14.26
C THR A 380 -7.45 5.83 -14.98
N ILE A 381 -7.64 6.57 -16.08
CA ILE A 381 -6.55 7.24 -16.81
C ILE A 381 -5.90 8.32 -15.94
N SER A 382 -6.70 9.11 -15.22
CA SER A 382 -6.21 10.16 -14.32
C SER A 382 -5.32 9.60 -13.22
N GLN A 383 -5.79 8.56 -12.52
CA GLN A 383 -5.00 7.86 -11.49
C GLN A 383 -3.71 7.29 -12.11
N ARG A 384 -3.80 6.71 -13.31
CA ARG A 384 -2.65 6.12 -13.99
C ARG A 384 -1.56 7.13 -14.31
N LEU A 385 -1.95 8.20 -15.00
CA LEU A 385 -1.06 9.28 -15.39
C LEU A 385 -0.48 9.98 -14.15
N PHE A 386 -1.27 10.16 -13.10
CA PHE A 386 -0.82 10.77 -11.86
C PHE A 386 0.32 9.97 -11.22
N TYR A 387 0.21 8.64 -11.09
CA TYR A 387 1.28 7.86 -10.48
C TYR A 387 2.53 7.78 -11.38
N GLU A 388 2.37 7.55 -12.69
CA GLU A 388 3.51 7.44 -13.62
C GLU A 388 4.31 8.74 -13.68
N SER A 389 3.60 9.87 -13.77
CA SER A 389 4.21 11.20 -13.76
C SER A 389 4.83 11.53 -12.41
N SER A 390 4.22 11.14 -11.28
CA SER A 390 4.75 11.36 -9.94
C SER A 390 6.05 10.58 -9.70
N ILE A 391 6.10 9.30 -10.09
CA ILE A 391 7.31 8.47 -9.97
C ILE A 391 8.42 9.01 -10.90
N LEU A 392 8.08 9.37 -12.13
CA LEU A 392 9.04 9.94 -13.08
C LEU A 392 9.61 11.27 -12.54
N LEU A 393 8.75 12.16 -12.05
CA LEU A 393 9.13 13.44 -11.47
C LEU A 393 10.00 13.25 -10.23
N LEU A 394 9.65 12.30 -9.36
CA LEU A 394 10.41 11.93 -8.18
C LEU A 394 11.87 11.59 -8.54
N PHE A 395 12.08 10.69 -9.51
CA PHE A 395 13.43 10.33 -9.96
C PHE A 395 14.12 11.45 -10.74
N LEU A 396 13.38 12.24 -11.53
CA LEU A 396 13.93 13.37 -12.27
C LEU A 396 14.51 14.43 -11.32
N VAL A 397 13.78 14.80 -10.26
CA VAL A 397 14.23 15.79 -9.26
C VAL A 397 15.47 15.28 -8.52
N ILE A 398 15.51 13.99 -8.18
CA ILE A 398 16.68 13.32 -7.60
C ILE A 398 17.90 13.45 -8.52
N ILE A 399 17.75 13.15 -9.82
CA ILE A 399 18.85 13.24 -10.79
C ILE A 399 19.31 14.68 -10.96
N ILE A 400 18.38 15.63 -11.12
CA ILE A 400 18.66 17.06 -11.27
C ILE A 400 19.42 17.59 -10.05
N PHE A 401 18.94 17.30 -8.83
CA PHE A 401 19.62 17.74 -7.61
C PHE A 401 21.05 17.20 -7.53
N ARG A 402 21.23 15.91 -7.86
CA ARG A 402 22.57 15.29 -7.85
C ARG A 402 23.49 15.91 -8.90
N TYR A 403 22.96 16.24 -10.08
CA TYR A 403 23.70 16.94 -11.13
C TYR A 403 24.11 18.36 -10.69
N ILE A 404 23.16 19.14 -10.14
CA ILE A 404 23.38 20.49 -9.63
C ILE A 404 24.43 20.48 -8.51
N CYS A 405 24.30 19.58 -7.54
CA CYS A 405 25.28 19.44 -6.46
C CYS A 405 26.67 19.06 -7.00
N GLY A 406 26.72 18.16 -7.99
CA GLY A 406 27.96 17.81 -8.69
C GLY A 406 28.65 19.01 -9.33
N ILE A 407 27.90 19.92 -9.95
CA ILE A 407 28.44 21.14 -10.57
C ILE A 407 28.88 22.14 -9.50
N ILE A 408 27.97 22.53 -8.59
CA ILE A 408 28.18 23.61 -7.63
C ILE A 408 29.24 23.22 -6.61
N TYR A 409 29.06 22.06 -5.97
CA TYR A 409 29.93 21.62 -4.89
C TYR A 409 31.15 20.86 -5.40
N GLY A 410 31.06 20.17 -6.55
CA GLY A 410 32.24 19.56 -7.18
C GLY A 410 33.28 20.58 -7.66
N ARG A 411 32.87 21.81 -8.03
CA ARG A 411 33.80 22.93 -8.30
C ARG A 411 34.40 23.50 -7.00
N LYS A 412 33.58 23.74 -5.99
CA LYS A 412 34.02 24.31 -4.70
C LYS A 412 34.97 23.38 -3.93
N PHE A 413 34.71 22.06 -3.97
CA PHE A 413 35.55 21.04 -3.32
C PHE A 413 36.90 20.86 -4.03
N ARG A 414 36.93 20.91 -5.37
CA ARG A 414 38.20 20.94 -6.13
C ARG A 414 39.06 22.14 -5.74
N GLY A 415 38.46 23.32 -5.56
CA GLY A 415 39.14 24.53 -5.09
C GLY A 415 39.68 24.41 -3.66
N LEU A 416 38.91 23.84 -2.73
CA LEU A 416 39.33 23.62 -1.34
C LEU A 416 40.46 22.61 -1.23
N VAL A 417 40.36 21.46 -1.90
CA VAL A 417 41.40 20.42 -1.91
C VAL A 417 42.69 20.95 -2.54
N ALA A 418 42.59 21.75 -3.61
CA ALA A 418 43.75 22.42 -4.20
C ALA A 418 44.44 23.35 -3.19
N ARG A 419 43.68 24.17 -2.44
CA ARG A 419 44.22 25.07 -1.41
C ARG A 419 44.86 24.30 -0.24
N GLU A 420 44.26 23.19 0.19
CA GLU A 420 44.80 22.35 1.26
C GLU A 420 46.09 21.63 0.85
N ARG A 421 46.14 21.11 -0.39
CA ARG A 421 47.35 20.52 -0.97
C ARG A 421 48.47 21.56 -1.07
N LEU A 422 48.13 22.79 -1.48
CA LEU A 422 49.07 23.93 -1.50
C LEU A 422 49.57 24.28 -0.09
N ARG A 423 48.69 24.28 0.93
CA ARG A 423 49.06 24.52 2.34
C ARG A 423 49.98 23.43 2.88
N ARG A 424 49.72 22.15 2.57
CA ARG A 424 50.58 21.02 2.98
C ARG A 424 51.95 21.09 2.31
N LEU A 425 52.01 21.41 1.02
CA LEU A 425 53.27 21.63 0.29
C LEU A 425 54.06 22.81 0.88
N LYS A 426 53.39 23.94 1.18
CA LYS A 426 54.04 25.09 1.84
C LYS A 426 54.55 24.75 3.24
N LYS A 427 53.81 23.97 4.04
CA LYS A 427 54.27 23.48 5.36
C LYS A 427 55.47 22.54 5.23
N ALA A 428 55.44 21.60 4.27
CA ALA A 428 56.55 20.69 4.01
C ALA A 428 57.81 21.45 3.55
N ALA A 429 57.66 22.44 2.66
CA ALA A 429 58.75 23.29 2.20
C ALA A 429 59.36 24.12 3.34
N ARG A 430 58.53 24.70 4.23
CA ARG A 430 59.01 25.42 5.43
C ARG A 430 59.75 24.49 6.40
N LYS A 431 59.27 23.26 6.60
CA LYS A 431 59.93 22.26 7.44
C LYS A 431 61.28 21.84 6.86
N LYS A 432 61.38 21.70 5.53
CA LYS A 432 62.62 21.36 4.83
C LYS A 432 63.65 22.51 4.87
N ARG A 433 63.22 23.77 4.77
CA ARG A 433 64.11 24.94 4.97
C ARG A 433 64.67 25.00 6.39
N ARG A 434 63.84 24.82 7.41
CA ARG A 434 64.29 24.77 8.82
C ARG A 434 65.25 23.62 9.13
N ALA A 435 65.12 22.48 8.44
CA ALA A 435 66.03 21.34 8.61
C ALA A 435 67.40 21.53 7.94
N ASN A 436 67.49 22.43 6.95
CA ASN A 436 68.72 22.69 6.18
C ASN A 436 69.52 23.91 6.67
N GLY A 437 69.19 24.49 7.83
CA GLY A 437 70.03 25.53 8.46
C GLY A 437 70.15 26.85 7.69
N GLN A 438 69.09 27.25 6.96
CA GLN A 438 68.95 28.62 6.43
C GLN A 438 67.87 29.41 7.16
#